data_AF-A0A920MNZ0-F1
#
_entry.id   AF-A0A920MNZ0-F1
#
_cell.length_a   1.000
_cell.length_b   1.000
_cell.length_c   1.000
_cell.angle_alpha   90.00
_cell.angle_beta   90.00
_cell.angle_gamma   90.00
#
_symmetry.space_group_name_H-M   'P 1'
#
loop_
_entity.id
_entity.type
_entity.pdbx_description
1 polymer ?
#
loop_
_entity_poly.entity_id
_entity_poly.type
_entity_poly.pdbx_seq_one_letter_code
_entity_poly.pdbx_strand_id
1 'polypeptide(L)' 'MLGHVIGWLDEAVKKGEWEGNTAFIHKDGSELPCHFKITPKKGKNGEHIGYCGITLF' A
#
# COMPACT_ATOMS: atom_id res chain seq x y z
N MET A 1 -10.46 -10.68 0.28
CA MET A 1 -9.05 -11.13 0.23
C MET A 1 -8.20 -10.09 0.97
N LEU A 2 -7.93 -10.27 2.26
CA LEU A 2 -7.24 -9.27 3.11
C LEU A 2 -5.72 -9.55 3.28
N GLY A 3 -5.24 -10.70 2.76
CA GLY A 3 -3.87 -11.17 2.99
C GLY A 3 -2.79 -10.48 2.17
N HIS A 4 -3.13 -9.86 1.02
CA HIS A 4 -2.11 -9.28 0.13
C HIS A 4 -1.55 -7.96 0.67
N VAL A 5 -2.39 -7.15 1.34
CA VAL A 5 -2.00 -5.84 1.87
C VAL A 5 -0.84 -5.97 2.85
N ILE A 6 -0.85 -6.99 3.73
CA ILE A 6 0.23 -7.19 4.72
C ILE A 6 1.58 -7.42 4.03
N GLY A 7 1.59 -8.20 2.94
CA GLY A 7 2.81 -8.43 2.15
C GLY A 7 3.33 -7.14 1.51
N TRP A 8 2.45 -6.33 0.94
CA TRP A 8 2.83 -5.04 0.35
C TRP A 8 3.40 -4.07 1.38
N LEU A 9 2.79 -4.03 2.57
CA LEU A 9 3.24 -3.18 3.67
C LEU A 9 4.61 -3.62 4.22
N ASP A 10 4.84 -4.93 4.38
CA ASP A 10 6.12 -5.48 4.82
C ASP A 10 7.22 -5.22 3.78
N GLU A 11 6.92 -5.44 2.50
CA GLU A 11 7.84 -5.14 1.41
C GLU A 11 8.20 -3.66 1.34
N ALA A 12 7.21 -2.77 1.48
CA ALA A 12 7.44 -1.33 1.50
C ALA A 12 8.36 -0.91 2.65
N VAL A 13 8.20 -1.50 3.84
CA VAL A 13 9.10 -1.22 4.99
C VAL A 13 10.52 -1.70 4.72
N LYS A 14 10.68 -2.88 4.12
CA LYS A 14 12.01 -3.49 3.85
C LYS A 14 12.75 -2.81 2.71
N LYS A 15 12.05 -2.48 1.63
CA LYS A 15 12.64 -1.95 0.38
C LYS A 15 12.55 -0.43 0.27
N GLY A 16 11.73 0.22 1.08
CA GLY A 16 11.47 1.66 1.04
C GLY A 16 10.26 2.04 0.18
N GLU A 17 9.72 1.13 -0.62
CA GLU A 17 8.46 1.29 -1.33
C GLU A 17 7.91 -0.07 -1.81
N TRP A 18 6.62 -0.09 -2.10
CA TRP A 18 5.97 -1.15 -2.86
C TRP A 18 5.17 -0.50 -4.00
N GLU A 19 5.16 -1.11 -5.18
CA GLU A 19 4.47 -0.59 -6.35
C GLU A 19 3.96 -1.75 -7.21
N GLY A 20 2.70 -1.68 -7.65
CA GLY A 20 2.10 -2.75 -8.44
C GLY A 20 0.64 -2.50 -8.84
N ASN A 21 0.12 -3.38 -9.69
CA ASN A 21 -1.28 -3.36 -10.09
C ASN A 21 -2.12 -4.20 -9.13
N THR A 22 -3.25 -3.67 -8.70
CA THR A 22 -4.19 -4.34 -7.78
C THR A 22 -5.63 -3.92 -8.08
N ALA A 23 -6.60 -4.64 -7.54
CA ALA A 23 -8.00 -4.23 -7.51
C ALA A 23 -8.44 -3.99 -6.06
N PHE A 24 -8.95 -2.79 -5.77
CA PHE A 24 -9.67 -2.54 -4.53
C PHE A 24 -11.12 -3.01 -4.67
N ILE A 25 -11.75 -3.39 -3.56
CA ILE A 25 -13.15 -3.79 -3.56
C ILE A 25 -13.98 -2.64 -3.00
N HIS A 26 -14.93 -2.14 -3.79
CA HIS A 26 -15.90 -1.15 -3.34
C HIS A 26 -16.87 -1.75 -2.32
N LYS A 27 -17.61 -0.89 -1.60
CA LYS A 27 -18.60 -1.33 -0.60
C LYS A 27 -19.71 -2.21 -1.20
N ASP A 28 -19.99 -2.07 -2.50
CA ASP A 28 -20.96 -2.87 -3.24
C ASP A 28 -20.39 -4.19 -3.78
N GLY A 29 -19.10 -4.46 -3.56
CA GLY A 29 -18.42 -5.67 -4.02
C GLY A 29 -17.81 -5.55 -5.43
N SER A 30 -17.99 -4.43 -6.14
CA SER A 30 -17.33 -4.23 -7.44
C SER A 30 -15.83 -4.01 -7.29
N GLU A 31 -15.07 -4.49 -8.28
CA GLU A 31 -13.62 -4.32 -8.34
C GLU A 31 -13.25 -2.97 -8.96
N LEU A 32 -12.29 -2.29 -8.34
CA LEU A 32 -11.67 -1.08 -8.81
C LEU A 32 -10.21 -1.36 -9.14
N PRO A 33 -9.91 -1.78 -10.39
CA PRO A 33 -8.54 -1.99 -10.82
C PRO A 33 -7.79 -0.66 -10.80
N CYS A 34 -6.57 -0.68 -10.28
CA CYS A 34 -5.71 0.48 -10.15
C CYS A 34 -4.24 0.09 -10.09
N HIS A 35 -3.38 1.03 -10.40
CA HIS A 35 -1.98 0.98 -10.04
C HIS A 35 -1.80 1.63 -8.66
N PHE A 36 -1.12 0.94 -7.75
CA PHE A 36 -1.01 1.35 -6.36
C PHE A 36 0.46 1.38 -5.92
N LYS A 37 0.84 2.47 -5.25
CA LYS A 37 2.18 2.67 -4.69
C LYS A 37 2.09 2.96 -3.20
N ILE A 38 2.97 2.36 -2.42
CA ILE A 38 3.07 2.52 -0.96
C ILE A 38 4.49 2.96 -0.60
N THR A 39 4.60 4.02 0.20
CA THR A 39 5.88 4.45 0.78
C THR A 39 5.75 4.52 2.31
N PRO A 40 6.62 3.85 3.10
CA PRO A 40 6.63 3.99 4.54
C PRO A 40 7.17 5.38 4.91
N LYS A 41 6.55 6.02 5.90
CA LYS A 41 7.00 7.30 6.44
C LYS A 41 7.72 7.07 7.77
N LYS A 42 8.90 7.64 7.86
CA LYS A 42 9.68 7.70 9.10
C LYS A 42 9.49 9.06 9.77
N GLY A 43 9.35 9.05 11.08
CA GLY A 43 9.32 10.23 11.92
C GLY A 43 10.71 10.83 12.10
N LYS A 44 10.82 11.85 12.95
CA LYS A 44 12.05 12.63 13.11
C LYS A 44 13.21 11.80 13.67
N ASN A 45 12.91 10.75 14.43
CA ASN A 45 13.90 9.89 15.05
C ASN A 45 14.06 8.55 14.31
N GLY A 46 13.55 8.46 13.07
CA GLY A 46 13.63 7.26 12.24
C GLY A 46 12.59 6.18 12.56
N GLU A 47 11.69 6.42 13.51
CA GLU A 47 10.60 5.54 13.87
C GLU A 47 9.56 5.46 12.73
N HIS A 48 8.99 4.29 12.51
CA HIS A 48 7.94 4.12 11.50
C HIS A 48 6.61 4.70 12.03
N ILE A 49 6.08 5.72 11.35
CA ILE A 49 4.87 6.44 11.77
C ILE A 49 3.63 6.16 10.91
N GLY A 50 3.79 5.42 9.81
CA GLY A 50 2.69 5.02 8.94
C GLY A 50 3.10 4.94 7.47
N TYR A 51 2.10 4.86 6.59
CA TYR A 51 2.28 4.67 5.16
C TYR A 51 1.60 5.79 4.36
N CYS A 52 2.19 6.17 3.24
CA CYS A 52 1.54 6.99 2.21
C CYS A 52 1.19 6.08 1.03
N GLY A 53 -0.10 5.94 0.73
CA GLY A 53 -0.59 5.19 -0.42
C GLY A 53 -1.05 6.13 -1.53
N ILE A 54 -0.62 5.86 -2.77
CA ILE A 54 -1.04 6.60 -3.97
C ILE A 54 -1.75 5.61 -4.88
N THR A 55 -3.01 5.92 -5.20
CA THR A 55 -3.82 5.15 -6.16
C THR A 55 -3.90 5.91 -7.47
N LEU A 56 -3.54 5.23 -8.55
CA LEU A 56 -3.60 5.69 -9.93
C LEU A 56 -4.60 4.80 -10.68
N PHE A 57 -5.61 5.40 -11.32
CA PHE A 57 -6.64 4.69 -12.07
C PHE A 57 -6.35 4.70 -13.57
#